data_AF-A0A3R7KXA4-F1
#
_entry.id   AF-A0A3R7KXA4-F1
#
_cell.length_a   1.000
_cell.length_b   1.000
_cell.length_c   1.000
_cell.angle_alpha   90.00
_cell.angle_beta   90.00
_cell.angle_gamma   90.00
#
_symmetry.space_group_name_H-M   'P 1'
#
loop_
_entity.id
_entity.type
_entity.pdbx_description
1 polymer ?
#
loop_
_entity_poly.entity_id
_entity_poly.type
_entity_poly.pdbx_seq_one_letter_code
_entity_poly.pdbx_strand_id
1 'polypeptide(L)'
;MTLPPFAPPTLAELREWYRLRKDDEVIWRLILEVQHSRETLVRLNTLLEQTTRAAQRAEFGRLTGEDAPLRAACKYIEGELFRIGPVGGKGKPGRAPPRLTGGAEGFDYDPDDPADRAAMMIARRHQKRR
;
A
#
# COMPACT_ATOMS: atom_id res chain seq x y z
N MET A 1 17.23 8.28 -23.99
CA MET A 1 17.72 6.88 -23.94
C MET A 1 16.54 5.99 -23.58
N THR A 2 16.24 4.98 -24.39
CA THR A 2 15.26 3.94 -24.06
C THR A 2 15.95 2.91 -23.17
N LEU A 3 15.50 2.80 -21.92
CA LEU A 3 15.96 1.72 -21.05
C LEU A 3 15.46 0.38 -21.61
N PRO A 4 16.24 -0.71 -21.47
CA PRO A 4 15.76 -2.03 -21.82
C PRO A 4 14.53 -2.39 -20.99
N PRO A 5 13.67 -3.30 -21.48
CA PRO A 5 12.54 -3.80 -20.71
C PRO A 5 13.01 -4.32 -19.34
N PHE A 6 12.48 -3.73 -18.28
CA PHE A 6 12.83 -4.11 -16.92
C PHE A 6 11.90 -5.22 -16.42
N ALA A 7 12.43 -6.44 -16.30
CA ALA A 7 11.79 -7.52 -15.57
C ALA A 7 12.28 -7.51 -14.11
N PRO A 8 11.41 -7.30 -13.10
CA PRO A 8 11.83 -7.31 -11.72
C PRO A 8 12.26 -8.73 -11.32
N PRO A 9 13.35 -8.90 -10.54
CA PRO A 9 13.79 -10.21 -10.12
C PRO A 9 12.76 -10.85 -9.20
N THR A 10 12.43 -12.12 -9.38
CA THR A 10 11.54 -12.86 -8.48
C THR A 10 12.21 -13.10 -7.13
N LEU A 11 11.40 -13.42 -6.11
CA LEU A 11 11.94 -13.78 -4.80
C LEU A 11 12.81 -15.05 -4.82
N ALA A 12 12.53 -15.98 -5.75
CA ALA A 12 13.34 -17.18 -5.94
C ALA A 12 14.73 -16.82 -6.50
N GLU A 13 14.78 -15.94 -7.49
CA GLU A 13 16.05 -15.45 -8.07
C GLU A 13 16.87 -14.69 -7.02
N LEU A 14 16.25 -13.81 -6.24
CA LEU A 14 16.96 -13.08 -5.17
C LEU A 14 17.57 -14.03 -4.12
N ARG A 15 16.88 -15.12 -3.76
CA ARG A 15 17.44 -16.14 -2.86
C ARG A 15 18.60 -16.89 -3.49
N GLU A 16 18.47 -17.24 -4.77
CA GLU A 16 19.52 -17.94 -5.48
C GLU A 16 20.77 -17.07 -5.63
N TRP A 17 20.61 -15.79 -5.93
CA TRP A 17 21.72 -14.83 -5.97
C TRP A 17 22.38 -14.67 -4.61
N TYR A 18 21.60 -14.55 -3.54
CA TYR A 18 22.13 -14.53 -2.18
C TYR A 18 22.98 -15.78 -1.88
N ARG A 19 22.49 -16.97 -2.27
CA ARG A 19 23.21 -18.24 -2.08
C ARG A 19 24.52 -18.28 -2.88
N LEU A 20 24.50 -17.84 -4.13
CA LEU A 20 25.64 -17.90 -5.05
C LEU A 20 26.68 -16.81 -4.82
N ARG A 21 26.28 -15.67 -4.25
CA ARG A 21 27.09 -14.45 -4.13
C ARG A 21 27.19 -13.97 -2.68
N LYS A 22 27.15 -14.90 -1.72
CA LYS A 22 27.12 -14.60 -0.28
C LYS A 22 28.27 -13.70 0.22
N ASP A 23 29.41 -13.72 -0.47
CA ASP A 23 30.62 -12.98 -0.09
C ASP A 23 30.73 -11.62 -0.83
N ASP A 24 29.77 -11.29 -1.70
CA ASP A 24 29.70 -10.00 -2.42
C ASP A 24 28.76 -9.04 -1.69
N GLU A 25 29.35 -8.12 -0.91
CA GLU A 25 28.63 -7.14 -0.11
C GLU A 25 27.76 -6.19 -0.96
N VAL A 26 28.18 -5.87 -2.18
CA VAL A 26 27.45 -4.97 -3.08
C VAL A 26 26.16 -5.62 -3.54
N ILE A 27 26.24 -6.89 -3.96
CA ILE A 27 25.06 -7.67 -4.35
C ILE A 27 24.14 -7.86 -3.16
N TRP A 28 24.68 -8.14 -1.98
CA TRP A 28 23.88 -8.30 -0.77
C TRP A 28 23.09 -7.04 -0.43
N ARG A 29 23.73 -5.86 -0.43
CA ARG A 29 23.07 -4.58 -0.19
C ARG A 29 21.97 -4.31 -1.21
N LEU A 30 22.21 -4.61 -2.49
CA LEU A 30 21.20 -4.44 -3.54
C LEU A 30 19.99 -5.36 -3.32
N ILE A 31 20.21 -6.63 -2.92
CA ILE A 31 19.12 -7.56 -2.60
C ILE A 31 18.28 -7.03 -1.43
N LEU A 32 18.93 -6.50 -0.38
CA LEU A 32 18.23 -5.92 0.77
C LEU A 32 17.41 -4.69 0.37
N GLU A 33 17.96 -3.79 -0.46
CA GLU A 33 17.24 -2.62 -0.96
C GLU A 33 15.99 -3.01 -1.77
N VAL A 34 16.12 -4.04 -2.61
CA VAL A 34 14.98 -4.60 -3.35
C VAL A 34 13.93 -5.17 -2.40
N GLN A 35 14.31 -5.91 -1.36
CA GLN A 35 13.34 -6.42 -0.38
C GLN A 35 12.68 -5.29 0.41
N HIS A 36 13.45 -4.30 0.87
CA HIS A 36 12.93 -3.14 1.58
C HIS A 36 11.90 -2.37 0.74
N SER A 37 12.18 -2.17 -0.55
CA SER A 37 11.25 -1.53 -1.49
C SER A 37 9.95 -2.31 -1.64
N ARG A 38 10.02 -3.65 -1.70
CA ARG A 38 8.83 -4.52 -1.77
C ARG A 38 7.98 -4.44 -0.51
N GLU A 39 8.61 -4.48 0.65
CA GLU A 39 7.91 -4.33 1.94
C GLU A 39 7.24 -2.96 2.06
N THR A 40 7.91 -1.92 1.56
CA THR A 40 7.36 -0.55 1.49
C THR A 40 6.11 -0.50 0.63
N LEU A 41 6.10 -1.16 -0.55
CA LEU A 41 4.90 -1.23 -1.40
C LEU A 41 3.74 -1.93 -0.70
N VAL A 42 3.99 -3.04 0.02
CA VAL A 42 2.95 -3.74 0.80
C VAL A 42 2.38 -2.83 1.89
N ARG A 43 3.24 -2.08 2.58
CA ARG A 43 2.83 -1.12 3.60
C ARG A 43 2.00 0.03 3.01
N LEU A 44 2.42 0.58 1.87
CA LEU A 44 1.66 1.61 1.15
C LEU A 44 0.29 1.12 0.72
N ASN A 45 0.20 -0.11 0.19
CA ASN A 45 -1.08 -0.72 -0.17
C ASN A 45 -2.03 -0.79 1.03
N THR A 46 -1.51 -1.24 2.19
CA THR A 46 -2.28 -1.32 3.43
C THR A 46 -2.82 0.05 3.85
N LEU A 47 -2.00 1.10 3.79
CA LEU A 47 -2.41 2.47 4.14
C LEU A 47 -3.46 3.03 3.16
N LEU A 48 -3.32 2.74 1.86
CA LEU A 48 -4.28 3.15 0.83
C LEU A 48 -5.63 2.44 1.00
N GLU A 49 -5.63 1.15 1.35
CA GLU A 49 -6.85 0.43 1.70
C GLU A 49 -7.56 1.05 2.91
N GLN A 50 -6.81 1.35 3.97
CA GLN A 50 -7.35 2.02 5.16
C GLN A 50 -7.95 3.39 4.82
N THR A 51 -7.23 4.18 4.02
CA THR A 51 -7.67 5.51 3.58
C THR A 51 -8.92 5.42 2.71
N THR A 52 -9.00 4.42 1.83
CA THR A 52 -10.18 4.16 1.00
C THR A 52 -11.40 3.84 1.87
N ARG A 53 -11.26 2.97 2.88
CA ARG A 53 -12.34 2.65 3.82
C ARG A 53 -12.80 3.88 4.62
N ALA A 54 -11.86 4.69 5.11
CA ALA A 54 -12.18 5.94 5.82
C ALA A 54 -12.94 6.92 4.91
N ALA A 55 -12.47 7.13 3.67
CA ALA A 55 -13.13 8.01 2.71
C ALA A 55 -14.54 7.52 2.32
N GLN A 56 -14.75 6.20 2.24
CA GLN A 56 -16.07 5.62 2.01
C GLN A 56 -17.02 5.87 3.19
N ARG A 57 -16.56 5.65 4.43
CA ARG A 57 -17.36 5.92 5.65
C ARG A 57 -17.75 7.38 5.78
N ALA A 58 -16.84 8.29 5.42
CA ALA A 58 -17.09 9.73 5.45
C ALA A 58 -17.92 10.25 4.26
N GLU A 59 -18.46 9.38 3.40
CA GLU A 59 -19.21 9.73 2.18
C GLU A 59 -18.43 10.67 1.22
N PHE A 60 -17.08 10.58 1.23
CA PHE A 60 -16.23 11.50 0.48
C PHE A 60 -16.09 11.08 -0.99
N GLY A 61 -17.19 11.20 -1.75
CA GLY A 61 -17.35 10.70 -3.12
C GLY A 61 -16.29 11.17 -4.13
N ARG A 62 -15.64 12.31 -3.89
CA ARG A 62 -14.54 12.82 -4.74
C ARG A 62 -13.27 11.97 -4.68
N LEU A 63 -13.07 11.24 -3.58
CA LEU A 63 -11.93 10.33 -3.40
C LEU A 63 -12.30 8.87 -3.67
N THR A 64 -13.59 8.52 -3.71
CA THR A 64 -14.03 7.12 -3.86
C THR A 64 -14.71 6.81 -5.20
N GLY A 65 -14.96 7.83 -6.03
CA GLY A 65 -15.48 7.68 -7.39
C GLY A 65 -14.54 6.88 -8.32
N GLU A 66 -15.05 6.48 -9.49
CA GLU A 66 -14.28 5.66 -10.45
C GLU A 66 -12.99 6.33 -10.95
N ASP A 67 -13.07 7.63 -11.24
CA ASP A 67 -11.93 8.46 -11.68
C ASP A 67 -11.21 9.17 -10.52
N ALA A 68 -11.47 8.75 -9.28
CA ALA A 68 -10.89 9.42 -8.12
C ALA A 68 -9.39 9.13 -7.99
N PRO A 69 -8.56 10.12 -7.63
CA PRO A 69 -7.10 9.94 -7.48
C PRO A 69 -6.70 8.82 -6.53
N LEU A 70 -7.46 8.63 -5.43
CA LEU A 70 -7.20 7.55 -4.47
C LEU A 70 -7.42 6.17 -5.10
N ARG A 71 -8.46 6.01 -5.93
CA ARG A 71 -8.70 4.75 -6.64
C ARG A 71 -7.64 4.46 -7.69
N ALA A 72 -7.17 5.50 -8.39
CA ALA A 72 -6.04 5.39 -9.32
C ALA A 72 -4.75 4.96 -8.59
N ALA A 73 -4.48 5.53 -7.41
CA ALA A 73 -3.34 5.14 -6.58
C ALA A 73 -3.41 3.68 -6.11
N CYS A 74 -4.58 3.21 -5.66
CA CYS A 74 -4.78 1.80 -5.29
C CYS A 74 -4.49 0.87 -6.47
N LYS A 75 -5.09 1.13 -7.64
CA LYS A 75 -4.88 0.32 -8.86
C LYS A 75 -3.40 0.27 -9.26
N TYR A 76 -2.69 1.39 -9.16
CA TYR A 76 -1.27 1.45 -9.49
C TYR A 76 -0.44 0.56 -8.56
N ILE A 77 -0.64 0.66 -7.24
CA ILE A 77 0.09 -0.14 -6.26
C ILE A 77 -0.27 -1.62 -6.37
N GLU A 78 -1.54 -1.97 -6.57
CA GLU A 78 -1.98 -3.34 -6.81
C GLU A 78 -1.30 -3.95 -8.06
N GLY A 79 -1.21 -3.18 -9.14
CA GLY A 79 -0.50 -3.58 -10.35
C GLY A 79 0.98 -3.82 -10.11
N GLU A 80 1.65 -2.95 -9.35
CA GLU A 80 3.05 -3.13 -8.97
C GLU A 80 3.26 -4.34 -8.06
N LEU A 81 2.39 -4.56 -7.08
CA LEU A 81 2.40 -5.75 -6.21
C LEU A 81 2.20 -7.04 -7.02
N PHE A 82 1.30 -7.03 -8.00
CA PHE A 82 1.13 -8.15 -8.92
C PHE A 82 2.40 -8.41 -9.74
N ARG A 83 3.02 -7.34 -10.26
CA ARG A 83 4.24 -7.41 -11.08
C ARG A 83 5.44 -7.98 -10.32
N ILE A 84 5.63 -7.63 -9.05
CA ILE A 84 6.78 -8.11 -8.24
C ILE A 84 6.58 -9.52 -7.65
N GLY A 85 5.33 -10.00 -7.64
CA GLY A 85 4.94 -11.28 -7.06
C GLY A 85 5.04 -11.30 -5.52
N PRO A 86 5.13 -12.49 -4.91
CA PRO A 86 5.07 -12.63 -3.46
C PRO A 86 6.22 -11.91 -2.73
N VAL A 87 5.86 -11.18 -1.68
CA VAL A 87 6.78 -10.49 -0.77
C VAL A 87 6.86 -11.32 0.52
N GLY A 88 7.89 -12.16 0.65
CA GLY A 88 8.12 -13.01 1.82
C GLY A 88 8.40 -14.49 1.50
N GLY A 89 9.23 -15.14 2.33
CA GLY A 89 9.49 -16.58 2.23
C GLY A 89 8.53 -17.45 3.01
N LYS A 90 8.70 -18.79 2.88
CA LYS A 90 7.96 -19.84 3.61
C LYS A 90 8.14 -19.77 5.14
N GLY A 91 8.44 -18.61 5.72
CA GLY A 91 8.09 -18.31 7.09
C GLY A 91 6.59 -18.07 7.15
N LYS A 92 5.94 -18.49 8.24
CA LYS A 92 4.56 -18.15 8.57
C LYS A 92 4.29 -16.70 8.14
N PRO A 93 3.13 -16.39 7.50
CA PRO A 93 2.79 -15.05 7.04
C PRO A 93 3.25 -14.10 8.13
N GLY A 94 4.28 -13.31 7.78
CA GLY A 94 5.07 -12.55 8.73
C GLY A 94 4.10 -11.94 9.71
N ARG A 95 4.31 -12.22 11.01
CA ARG A 95 3.53 -11.67 12.14
C ARG A 95 2.91 -10.39 11.62
N ALA A 96 1.61 -10.43 11.32
CA ALA A 96 0.93 -9.27 10.76
C ALA A 96 1.43 -8.10 11.59
N PRO A 97 2.00 -7.03 10.98
CA PRO A 97 2.47 -5.88 11.73
C PRO A 97 1.40 -5.64 12.77
N PRO A 98 1.76 -5.66 14.08
CA PRO A 98 0.82 -5.91 15.18
C PRO A 98 -0.44 -5.18 14.80
N ARG A 99 -1.55 -5.93 14.58
CA ARG A 99 -2.79 -5.30 14.12
C ARG A 99 -2.92 -4.08 15.01
N LEU A 100 -2.70 -2.90 14.44
CA LEU A 100 -3.00 -1.65 15.10
C LEU A 100 -4.52 -1.65 15.05
N THR A 101 -5.15 -2.52 15.85
CA THR A 101 -6.56 -2.41 16.18
C THR A 101 -6.76 -1.05 16.83
N GLY A 102 -5.75 -0.55 17.57
CA GLY A 102 -5.64 0.84 18.02
C GLY A 102 -5.27 1.87 16.96
N GLY A 103 -5.39 1.56 15.66
CA GLY A 103 -5.13 2.50 14.56
C GLY A 103 -6.38 2.88 13.78
N ALA A 104 -7.41 2.04 13.78
CA ALA A 104 -8.71 2.36 13.21
C ALA A 104 -9.68 2.98 14.23
N GLU A 105 -9.41 2.83 15.53
CA GLU A 105 -10.18 3.48 16.60
C GLU A 105 -10.15 5.02 16.49
N GLY A 106 -9.10 5.61 15.88
CA GLY A 106 -9.04 7.03 15.54
C GLY A 106 -9.65 7.41 14.18
N PHE A 107 -10.18 6.44 13.43
CA PHE A 107 -10.92 6.60 12.17
C PHE A 107 -12.30 5.92 12.24
N ASP A 108 -12.74 5.52 13.44
CA ASP A 108 -14.09 5.07 13.68
C ASP A 108 -14.94 6.32 13.69
N TYR A 109 -15.75 6.45 12.64
CA TYR A 109 -16.66 7.56 12.46
C TYR A 109 -17.62 7.61 13.64
N ASP A 110 -17.45 8.62 14.49
CA ASP A 110 -18.40 8.93 15.55
C ASP A 110 -19.31 10.07 15.05
N PRO A 111 -20.59 9.79 14.74
CA PRO A 111 -21.51 10.82 14.26
C PRO A 111 -21.73 11.96 15.26
N ASP A 112 -21.39 11.75 16.54
CA ASP A 112 -21.50 12.72 17.61
C ASP A 112 -20.17 13.47 17.86
N ASP A 113 -19.05 13.03 17.29
CA ASP A 113 -17.78 13.76 17.33
C ASP A 113 -17.85 15.01 16.42
N PRO A 114 -17.49 16.21 16.94
CA PRO A 114 -17.62 17.45 16.18
C PRO A 114 -16.68 17.55 14.97
N ALA A 115 -15.52 16.89 14.98
CA ALA A 115 -14.60 16.85 13.85
C ALA A 115 -15.14 15.95 12.74
N ASP A 116 -15.68 14.78 13.08
CA ASP A 116 -16.32 13.87 12.13
C ASP A 116 -17.60 14.45 11.53
N ARG A 117 -18.38 15.16 12.34
CA ARG A 117 -19.56 15.90 11.86
C ARG A 117 -19.19 17.03 10.91
N ALA A 118 -18.10 17.75 11.17
CA ALA A 118 -17.56 18.76 10.26
C ALA A 118 -17.07 18.14 8.94
N ALA A 119 -16.34 17.02 9.02
CA ALA A 119 -15.88 16.26 7.86
C ALA A 119 -17.07 15.76 7.00
N MET A 120 -18.13 15.23 7.62
CA MET A 120 -19.36 14.81 6.94
C MET A 120 -20.06 15.98 6.25
N MET A 121 -20.17 17.14 6.91
CA MET A 121 -20.76 18.34 6.29
C MET A 121 -19.96 18.83 5.08
N ILE A 122 -18.63 18.77 5.15
CA ILE A 122 -17.73 19.09 4.03
C ILE A 122 -17.94 18.08 2.89
N ALA A 123 -17.97 16.78 3.20
CA ALA A 123 -18.20 15.70 2.22
C ALA A 123 -19.53 15.88 1.46
N ARG A 124 -20.63 16.12 2.20
CA ARG A 124 -21.97 16.36 1.61
C ARG A 124 -22.03 17.62 0.74
N ARG A 125 -21.33 18.70 1.13
CA ARG A 125 -21.21 19.91 0.30
C ARG A 125 -20.47 19.63 -1.01
N HIS A 126 -19.49 18.73 -0.99
CA HIS A 126 -18.74 18.33 -2.18
C HIS A 126 -19.50 17.37 -3.08
N GLN A 127 -20.49 16.63 -2.56
CA GLN A 127 -21.36 15.73 -3.29
C GLN A 127 -22.45 16.48 -4.09
N LYS A 128 -22.98 17.59 -3.57
CA LYS A 128 -24.01 18.42 -4.22
C LYS A 128 -23.53 19.30 -5.39
N ARG A 129 -22.21 19.39 -5.62
CA ARG A 129 -21.61 20.21 -6.70
C ARG A 129 -21.42 19.44 -8.02
N ARG A 130 -22.29 18.49 -8.33
CA ARG A 130 -22.34 17.80 -9.64
C ARG A 130 -23.50 18.35 -10.46
#